data_AF-A0A0S8A4Q5-F1
#
_entry.id   AF-A0A0S8A4Q5-F1
#
_cell.length_a   1.000
_cell.length_b   1.000
_cell.length_c   1.000
_cell.angle_alpha   90.00
_cell.angle_beta   90.00
_cell.angle_gamma   90.00
#
_symmetry.space_group_name_H-M   'P 1'
#
loop_
_entity.id
_entity.type
_entity.pdbx_description
1 polymer ?
#
loop_
_entity_poly.entity_id
_entity_poly.type
_entity_poly.pdbx_seq_one_letter_code
_entity_poly.pdbx_strand_id
1 'polypeptide(L)'
;MNKVEPYKTGLSKSNAYWMARIARAVYHSKDNSDAPDEAKILQELKDEDPKFRSVRGESKNSAQAALIEHDDYFCLAFRGTDEVADWLDNLNAFQEHALFGSFHRGFWFSLHDVWSPLFELYQELRRSKRRPLFLTGHSLGGAMATIGAAKLIHEDLPFMSVYTFGQPRAMTLETSRIFN
;
A
#
# COMPACT_ATOMS: atom_id res chain seq x y z
N MET A 1 5.65 -23.16 4.68
CA MET A 1 5.17 -21.78 4.50
C MET A 1 6.20 -20.98 3.73
N ASN A 2 5.78 -20.22 2.72
CA ASN A 2 6.66 -19.21 2.11
C ASN A 2 7.01 -18.20 3.21
N LYS A 3 8.28 -17.92 3.46
CA LYS A 3 8.69 -16.87 4.42
C LYS A 3 8.98 -15.60 3.66
N VAL A 4 8.58 -14.43 4.19
CA VAL A 4 9.06 -13.15 3.64
C VAL A 4 10.58 -13.12 3.75
N GLU A 5 11.24 -12.66 2.69
CA GLU A 5 12.65 -12.35 2.60
C GLU A 5 12.81 -10.81 2.73
N PRO A 6 12.85 -10.27 3.97
CA PRO A 6 12.62 -8.84 4.24
C PRO A 6 13.68 -7.90 3.67
N TYR A 7 14.86 -8.40 3.30
CA TYR A 7 15.97 -7.61 2.75
C TYR A 7 16.32 -7.99 1.30
N LYS A 8 15.44 -8.74 0.63
CA LYS A 8 15.63 -9.11 -0.78
C LYS A 8 15.30 -7.91 -1.68
N THR A 9 16.31 -7.45 -2.43
CA THR A 9 16.18 -6.30 -3.35
C THR A 9 15.73 -6.67 -4.76
N GLY A 10 15.74 -7.96 -5.10
CA GLY A 10 15.19 -8.49 -6.36
C GLY A 10 13.82 -9.13 -6.19
N LEU A 11 13.16 -9.48 -7.29
CA LEU A 11 11.87 -10.16 -7.26
C LEU A 11 11.95 -11.48 -6.46
N SER A 12 11.13 -11.59 -5.42
CA SER A 12 10.96 -12.83 -4.64
C SER A 12 9.54 -13.33 -4.77
N LYS A 13 9.39 -14.62 -5.10
CA LYS A 13 8.09 -15.30 -5.14
C LYS A 13 7.43 -15.32 -3.77
N SER A 14 8.22 -15.47 -2.70
CA SER A 14 7.71 -15.49 -1.33
C SER A 14 7.27 -14.11 -0.86
N ASN A 15 8.00 -13.04 -1.22
CA ASN A 15 7.55 -11.68 -0.96
C ASN A 15 6.28 -11.35 -1.77
N ALA A 16 6.26 -11.68 -3.07
CA ALA A 16 5.08 -11.48 -3.91
C ALA A 16 3.84 -12.18 -3.36
N TYR A 17 3.98 -13.42 -2.88
CA TYR A 17 2.91 -14.17 -2.23
C TYR A 17 2.34 -13.40 -1.03
N TRP A 18 3.18 -13.01 -0.08
CA TRP A 18 2.70 -12.32 1.12
C TRP A 18 2.13 -10.93 0.83
N MET A 19 2.73 -10.20 -0.10
CA MET A 19 2.20 -8.90 -0.49
C MET A 19 0.85 -9.01 -1.20
N ALA A 20 0.61 -10.08 -1.97
CA ALA A 20 -0.70 -10.39 -2.55
C ALA A 20 -1.72 -10.75 -1.46
N ARG A 21 -1.31 -11.54 -0.47
CA ARG A 21 -2.14 -11.91 0.69
C ARG A 21 -2.57 -10.71 1.51
N ILE A 22 -1.63 -9.82 1.81
CA ILE A 22 -1.91 -8.57 2.51
C ILE A 22 -2.81 -7.65 1.67
N ALA A 23 -2.53 -7.50 0.36
CA ALA A 23 -3.35 -6.69 -0.55
C ALA A 23 -4.80 -7.21 -0.65
N ARG A 24 -5.02 -8.53 -0.51
CA ARG A 24 -6.36 -9.11 -0.41
C ARG A 24 -6.98 -8.87 0.97
N ALA A 25 -6.23 -9.10 2.05
CA ALA A 25 -6.75 -9.02 3.40
C ALA A 25 -7.34 -7.64 3.71
N VAL A 26 -6.73 -6.55 3.23
CA VAL A 26 -7.23 -5.17 3.44
C VAL A 26 -8.60 -4.85 2.82
N TYR A 27 -9.21 -5.78 2.09
CA TYR A 27 -10.61 -5.70 1.66
C TYR A 27 -11.60 -6.11 2.76
N HIS A 28 -11.15 -6.73 3.85
CA HIS A 28 -12.01 -6.93 5.01
C HIS A 28 -12.35 -5.58 5.65
N SER A 29 -13.62 -5.22 5.62
CA SER A 29 -14.15 -3.98 6.18
C SER A 29 -15.12 -4.27 7.33
N LYS A 30 -15.33 -3.26 8.18
CA LYS A 30 -16.30 -3.33 9.28
C LYS A 30 -17.73 -3.36 8.73
N ASP A 31 -18.65 -3.91 9.51
CA ASP A 31 -20.07 -3.87 9.15
C ASP A 31 -20.56 -2.42 9.00
N ASN A 32 -21.23 -2.12 7.88
CA ASN A 32 -21.75 -0.80 7.53
C ASN A 32 -20.68 0.32 7.39
N SER A 33 -19.42 -0.02 7.11
CA SER A 33 -18.36 0.95 6.84
C SER A 33 -17.32 0.38 5.88
N ASP A 34 -16.73 1.23 5.04
CA ASP A 34 -15.58 0.82 4.22
C ASP A 34 -14.26 0.75 5.00
N ALA A 35 -14.24 1.19 6.26
CA ALA A 35 -13.04 1.17 7.07
C ALA A 35 -12.51 -0.27 7.27
N PRO A 36 -11.18 -0.48 7.18
CA PRO A 36 -10.59 -1.80 7.38
C PRO A 36 -10.99 -2.42 8.72
N ASP A 37 -11.37 -3.69 8.70
CA ASP A 37 -11.60 -4.50 9.90
C ASP A 37 -10.25 -5.03 10.42
N GLU A 38 -9.59 -4.21 11.22
CA GLU A 38 -8.27 -4.49 11.79
C GLU A 38 -8.20 -5.86 12.48
N ALA A 39 -9.24 -6.26 13.20
CA ALA A 39 -9.28 -7.51 13.94
C ALA A 39 -9.34 -8.71 13.00
N LYS A 40 -10.24 -8.65 12.00
CA LYS A 40 -10.39 -9.72 11.01
C LYS A 40 -9.16 -9.84 10.11
N ILE A 41 -8.60 -8.72 9.65
CA ILE A 41 -7.35 -8.69 8.87
C ILE A 41 -6.22 -9.33 9.68
N LEU A 42 -6.03 -8.90 10.94
CA LEU A 42 -4.97 -9.43 11.77
C LEU A 42 -5.15 -10.93 12.03
N GLN A 43 -6.39 -11.37 12.26
CA GLN A 43 -6.69 -12.78 12.49
C GLN A 43 -6.39 -13.64 11.25
N GLU A 44 -6.85 -13.24 10.06
CA GLU A 44 -6.57 -13.97 8.81
C GLU A 44 -5.06 -14.11 8.57
N LEU A 45 -4.31 -13.03 8.80
CA LEU A 45 -2.86 -13.04 8.64
C LEU A 45 -2.17 -13.92 9.70
N LYS A 46 -2.64 -13.89 10.96
CA LYS A 46 -2.10 -14.70 12.07
C LYS A 46 -2.40 -16.19 11.94
N ASP A 47 -3.51 -16.56 11.33
CA ASP A 47 -3.85 -17.96 11.05
C ASP A 47 -2.77 -18.63 10.19
N GLU A 48 -1.99 -17.83 9.46
CA GLU A 48 -0.89 -18.30 8.64
C GLU A 48 0.49 -17.93 9.16
N ASP A 49 0.71 -16.72 9.67
CA ASP A 49 1.97 -16.39 10.34
C ASP A 49 1.71 -15.73 11.70
N PRO A 50 1.98 -16.42 12.82
CA PRO A 50 1.71 -15.87 14.15
C PRO A 50 2.57 -14.65 14.49
N LYS A 51 3.56 -14.31 13.66
CA LYS A 51 4.44 -13.14 13.82
C LYS A 51 3.82 -11.80 13.39
N PHE A 52 2.62 -11.81 12.80
CA PHE A 52 1.88 -10.56 12.61
C PHE A 52 1.50 -9.98 13.98
N ARG A 53 1.84 -8.70 14.22
CA ARG A 53 1.70 -8.05 15.53
C ARG A 53 0.41 -7.25 15.63
N SER A 54 0.22 -6.34 14.68
CA SER A 54 -0.85 -5.35 14.70
C SER A 54 -1.26 -4.94 13.29
N VAL A 55 -2.47 -4.42 13.17
CA VAL A 55 -3.02 -3.82 11.96
C VAL A 55 -3.65 -2.50 12.39
N ARG A 56 -3.30 -1.41 11.70
CA ARG A 56 -3.97 -0.11 11.84
C ARG A 56 -4.57 0.28 10.50
N GLY A 57 -5.89 0.38 10.43
CA GLY A 57 -6.61 0.81 9.24
C GLY A 57 -6.83 2.32 9.24
N GLU A 58 -6.93 2.91 8.04
CA GLU A 58 -7.53 4.22 7.85
C GLU A 58 -8.48 4.27 6.67
N SER A 59 -9.48 5.14 6.78
CA SER A 59 -10.52 5.37 5.79
C SER A 59 -10.92 6.83 5.76
N LYS A 60 -10.78 7.48 4.60
CA LYS A 60 -11.13 8.87 4.39
C LYS A 60 -11.44 9.13 2.92
N ASN A 61 -12.55 9.85 2.65
CA ASN A 61 -12.99 10.22 1.29
C ASN A 61 -12.95 9.04 0.29
N SER A 62 -13.46 7.88 0.70
CA SER A 62 -13.48 6.65 -0.10
C SER A 62 -12.11 6.02 -0.40
N ALA A 63 -11.02 6.53 0.16
CA ALA A 63 -9.72 5.88 0.17
C ALA A 63 -9.53 5.08 1.45
N GLN A 64 -9.02 3.85 1.33
CA GLN A 64 -8.74 2.98 2.47
C GLN A 64 -7.35 2.35 2.37
N ALA A 65 -6.70 2.22 3.52
CA ALA A 65 -5.39 1.61 3.63
C ALA A 65 -5.18 1.04 5.04
N ALA A 66 -4.15 0.22 5.21
CA ALA A 66 -3.73 -0.25 6.50
C ALA A 66 -2.20 -0.30 6.62
N LEU A 67 -1.69 0.02 7.80
CA LEU A 67 -0.35 -0.33 8.23
C LEU A 67 -0.39 -1.71 8.90
N ILE A 68 0.36 -2.66 8.33
CA ILE A 68 0.53 -4.01 8.87
C ILE A 68 1.89 -4.09 9.54
N GLU A 69 1.91 -4.48 10.80
CA GLU A 69 3.14 -4.73 11.55
C GLU A 69 3.41 -6.24 11.66
N HIS A 70 4.61 -6.64 11.29
CA HIS A 70 5.13 -8.00 11.46
C HIS A 70 6.44 -7.96 12.27
N ASP A 71 6.82 -9.07 12.89
CA ASP A 71 8.09 -9.18 13.64
C ASP A 71 9.33 -8.73 12.86
N ASP A 72 9.30 -8.96 11.55
CA ASP A 72 10.45 -8.82 10.65
C ASP A 72 10.31 -7.68 9.63
N TYR A 73 9.11 -7.10 9.43
CA TYR A 73 8.86 -6.04 8.44
C TYR A 73 7.61 -5.21 8.77
N PHE A 74 7.43 -4.09 8.07
CA PHE A 74 6.17 -3.35 7.97
C PHE A 74 5.63 -3.42 6.55
N CYS A 75 4.32 -3.30 6.39
CA CYS A 75 3.70 -3.15 5.09
C CYS A 75 2.63 -2.05 5.13
N LEU A 76 2.76 -1.04 4.29
CA LEU A 76 1.64 -0.14 3.96
C LEU A 76 0.85 -0.77 2.82
N ALA A 77 -0.39 -1.13 3.09
CA ALA A 77 -1.27 -1.83 2.17
C ALA A 77 -2.47 -0.96 1.82
N PHE A 78 -2.67 -0.70 0.54
CA PHE A 78 -3.74 0.17 0.05
C PHE A 78 -4.84 -0.67 -0.59
N ARG A 79 -6.09 -0.46 -0.17
CA ARG A 79 -7.26 -1.16 -0.72
C ARG A 79 -7.60 -0.56 -2.08
N GLY A 80 -7.96 -1.41 -3.04
CA GLY A 80 -8.58 -0.95 -4.27
C GLY A 80 -10.08 -0.72 -4.10
N THR A 81 -10.79 -0.53 -5.21
CA THR A 81 -12.26 -0.54 -5.24
C THR A 81 -12.78 -1.94 -5.61
N ASP A 82 -13.99 -2.27 -5.15
CA ASP A 82 -14.72 -3.48 -5.56
C ASP A 82 -15.41 -3.30 -6.92
N GLU A 83 -15.59 -2.05 -7.38
CA GLU A 83 -16.23 -1.69 -8.65
C GLU A 83 -15.18 -1.44 -9.75
N VAL A 84 -14.35 -2.44 -10.03
CA VAL A 84 -13.20 -2.29 -10.94
C VAL A 84 -13.62 -1.93 -12.38
N ALA A 85 -14.79 -2.39 -12.83
CA ALA A 85 -15.33 -2.07 -14.16
C ALA A 85 -15.71 -0.58 -14.27
N ASP A 86 -16.53 -0.08 -13.35
CA ASP A 86 -16.95 1.33 -13.33
C ASP A 86 -15.75 2.27 -13.12
N TRP A 87 -14.73 1.81 -12.41
CA TRP A 87 -13.49 2.54 -12.23
C TRP A 87 -12.65 2.61 -13.52
N LEU A 88 -12.57 1.53 -14.31
CA LEU A 88 -11.87 1.54 -15.60
C LEU A 88 -12.51 2.51 -16.59
N ASP A 89 -13.84 2.60 -16.58
CA ASP A 89 -14.60 3.50 -17.46
C ASP A 89 -14.49 4.98 -17.01
N ASN A 90 -14.34 5.23 -15.71
CA ASN A 90 -14.20 6.57 -15.12
C ASN A 90 -12.75 7.06 -14.99
N LEU A 91 -11.79 6.46 -15.72
CA LEU A 91 -10.39 6.91 -15.83
C LEU A 91 -10.27 8.27 -16.56
N ASN A 92 -10.89 9.31 -16.02
CA ASN A 92 -10.68 10.69 -16.41
C ASN A 92 -9.25 11.07 -16.00
N ALA A 93 -8.35 11.08 -17.00
CA ALA A 93 -6.90 11.23 -16.86
C ALA A 93 -6.46 12.67 -16.54
N PHE A 94 -7.10 13.30 -15.56
CA PHE A 94 -6.59 14.55 -15.00
C PHE A 94 -5.28 14.27 -14.28
N GLN A 95 -4.31 15.15 -14.50
CA GLN A 95 -2.99 15.06 -13.91
C GLN A 95 -2.88 16.01 -12.72
N GLU A 96 -2.14 15.57 -11.72
CA GLU A 96 -1.66 16.40 -10.61
C GLU A 96 -0.15 16.53 -10.77
N HIS A 97 0.35 17.77 -10.80
CA HIS A 97 1.79 18.04 -10.87
C HIS A 97 2.36 18.09 -9.45
N ALA A 98 3.16 17.09 -9.09
CA ALA A 98 3.70 16.94 -7.75
C ALA A 98 5.05 16.20 -7.76
N LEU A 99 5.79 16.30 -6.65
CA LEU A 99 7.12 15.70 -6.50
C LEU A 99 8.04 16.08 -7.68
N PHE A 100 8.35 15.12 -8.55
CA PHE A 100 9.21 15.26 -9.72
C PHE A 100 8.47 15.04 -11.05
N GLY A 101 7.13 15.09 -11.07
CA GLY A 101 6.38 14.89 -12.31
C GLY A 101 4.86 15.01 -12.20
N SER A 102 4.16 14.23 -13.02
CA SER A 102 2.72 14.26 -13.22
C SER A 102 2.09 12.91 -12.87
N PHE A 103 1.26 12.91 -11.85
CA PHE A 103 0.57 11.74 -11.32
C PHE A 103 -0.91 11.78 -11.67
N HIS A 104 -1.58 10.64 -11.70
CA HIS A 104 -3.03 10.61 -11.87
C HIS A 104 -3.70 11.25 -10.64
N ARG A 105 -4.49 12.30 -10.89
CA ARG A 105 -5.05 13.17 -9.84
C ARG A 105 -5.84 12.40 -8.78
N GLY A 106 -6.69 11.46 -9.21
CA GLY A 106 -7.50 10.65 -8.29
C GLY A 106 -6.64 9.86 -7.29
N PHE A 107 -5.66 9.08 -7.77
CA PHE A 107 -4.83 8.24 -6.89
C PHE A 107 -3.91 9.08 -6.01
N TRP A 108 -3.45 10.23 -6.51
CA TRP A 108 -2.68 11.18 -5.71
C TRP A 108 -3.46 11.63 -4.47
N PHE A 109 -4.69 12.11 -4.66
CA PHE A 109 -5.53 12.55 -3.55
C PHE A 109 -5.99 11.39 -2.66
N SER A 110 -6.34 10.23 -3.23
CA SER A 110 -6.67 9.05 -2.44
C SER A 110 -5.52 8.62 -1.53
N LEU A 111 -4.29 8.60 -2.03
CA LEU A 111 -3.12 8.32 -1.20
C LEU A 111 -3.00 9.35 -0.08
N HIS A 112 -3.06 10.64 -0.43
CA HIS A 112 -2.89 11.74 0.52
C HIS A 112 -3.92 11.69 1.67
N ASP A 113 -5.14 11.24 1.39
CA ASP A 113 -6.20 11.14 2.39
C ASP A 113 -5.91 10.13 3.51
N VAL A 114 -5.13 9.08 3.24
CA VAL A 114 -4.81 8.03 4.22
C VAL A 114 -3.34 7.99 4.65
N TRP A 115 -2.46 8.74 3.97
CA TRP A 115 -1.02 8.64 4.16
C TRP A 115 -0.54 9.07 5.55
N SER A 116 -0.80 10.32 5.95
CA SER A 116 -0.21 10.91 7.16
C SER A 116 -0.42 10.10 8.43
N PRO A 117 -1.66 9.71 8.82
CA PRO A 117 -1.87 8.94 10.06
C PRO A 117 -1.15 7.59 10.06
N LEU A 118 -1.12 6.88 8.92
CA LEU A 118 -0.44 5.59 8.81
C LEU A 118 1.08 5.74 8.81
N PHE A 119 1.60 6.76 8.12
CA PHE A 119 3.03 6.99 8.01
C PHE A 119 3.63 7.50 9.32
N GLU A 120 2.92 8.37 10.05
CA GLU A 120 3.32 8.83 11.39
C GLU A 120 3.43 7.65 12.37
N LEU A 121 2.42 6.77 12.40
CA LEU A 121 2.46 5.56 13.22
C LEU A 121 3.60 4.63 12.81
N TYR A 122 3.83 4.43 11.51
CA TYR A 122 4.98 3.66 11.02
C TYR A 122 6.30 4.23 11.55
N GLN A 123 6.49 5.55 11.48
CA GLN A 123 7.71 6.20 11.93
C GLN A 123 7.91 6.04 13.45
N GLU A 124 6.83 6.09 14.23
CA GLU A 124 6.88 5.82 15.67
C GLU A 124 7.30 4.38 15.96
N LEU A 125 6.63 3.39 15.37
CA LEU A 125 6.93 1.96 15.55
C LEU A 125 8.31 1.58 15.02
N ARG A 126 8.82 2.29 14.01
CA ARG A 126 10.16 2.08 13.47
C ARG A 126 11.26 2.55 14.42
N ARG A 127 11.00 3.59 15.23
CA ARG A 127 11.97 4.08 16.24
C ARG A 127 12.22 3.03 17.32
N SER A 128 11.22 2.22 17.68
CA SER A 128 11.37 1.15 18.67
C SER A 128 12.12 -0.07 18.11
N LYS A 129 11.79 -0.50 16.88
CA LYS A 129 12.49 -1.60 16.18
C LYS A 129 12.53 -1.35 14.67
N ARG A 130 13.73 -1.08 14.17
CA ARG A 130 13.99 -0.89 12.73
C ARG A 130 13.72 -2.19 11.97
N ARG A 131 12.84 -2.08 10.98
CA ARG A 131 12.41 -3.14 10.07
C ARG A 131 12.17 -2.53 8.68
N PRO A 132 12.34 -3.29 7.59
CA PRO A 132 12.06 -2.82 6.24
C PRO A 132 10.57 -2.54 6.04
N LEU A 133 10.26 -1.55 5.20
CA LEU A 133 8.91 -1.18 4.79
C LEU A 133 8.63 -1.72 3.39
N PHE A 134 7.55 -2.46 3.25
CA PHE A 134 6.96 -2.82 1.96
C PHE A 134 5.76 -1.92 1.66
N LEU A 135 5.49 -1.71 0.37
CA LEU A 135 4.23 -1.12 -0.08
C LEU A 135 3.52 -2.15 -0.97
N THR A 136 2.22 -2.30 -0.77
CA THR A 136 1.42 -3.23 -1.57
C THR A 136 0.02 -2.70 -1.85
N GLY A 137 -0.58 -3.19 -2.92
CA GLY A 137 -1.97 -2.89 -3.22
C GLY A 137 -2.47 -3.58 -4.49
N HIS A 138 -3.78 -3.74 -4.57
CA HIS A 138 -4.48 -4.31 -5.73
C HIS A 138 -5.30 -3.23 -6.44
N SER A 139 -5.38 -3.28 -7.77
CA SER A 139 -6.15 -2.33 -8.60
C SER A 139 -5.76 -0.88 -8.28
N LEU A 140 -6.71 0.00 -7.94
CA LEU A 140 -6.48 1.37 -7.47
C LEU A 140 -5.43 1.44 -6.32
N GLY A 141 -5.47 0.50 -5.38
CA GLY A 141 -4.51 0.42 -4.28
C GLY A 141 -3.08 0.19 -4.77
N GLY A 142 -2.90 -0.51 -5.89
CA GLY A 142 -1.60 -0.66 -6.55
C GLY A 142 -1.05 0.69 -7.03
N ALA A 143 -1.89 1.55 -7.61
CA ALA A 143 -1.49 2.89 -8.00
C ALA A 143 -1.14 3.76 -6.78
N MET A 144 -1.92 3.68 -5.70
CA MET A 144 -1.58 4.35 -4.43
C MET A 144 -0.23 3.89 -3.88
N ALA A 145 0.07 2.59 -3.89
CA ALA A 145 1.35 2.04 -3.46
C ALA A 145 2.52 2.60 -4.28
N THR A 146 2.36 2.69 -5.60
CA THR A 146 3.35 3.28 -6.51
C THR A 146 3.59 4.77 -6.24
N ILE A 147 2.53 5.56 -6.03
CA ILE A 147 2.66 6.98 -5.67
C ILE A 147 3.29 7.13 -4.28
N GLY A 148 2.94 6.26 -3.33
CA GLY A 148 3.56 6.22 -2.00
C GLY A 148 5.06 6.00 -2.08
N ALA A 149 5.51 5.10 -2.95
CA ALA A 149 6.92 4.90 -3.21
C ALA A 149 7.59 6.14 -3.83
N ALA A 150 6.93 6.80 -4.79
CA ALA A 150 7.45 8.05 -5.36
C ALA A 150 7.62 9.14 -4.29
N LYS A 151 6.68 9.24 -3.34
CA LYS A 151 6.77 10.16 -2.20
C LYS A 151 7.96 9.83 -1.29
N LEU A 152 8.18 8.55 -0.99
CA LEU A 152 9.34 8.11 -0.19
C LEU A 152 10.67 8.38 -0.90
N ILE A 153 10.75 8.15 -2.21
CA ILE A 153 11.94 8.49 -3.01
C ILE A 153 12.22 9.99 -2.95
N HIS A 154 11.18 10.82 -3.16
CA HIS A 154 11.32 12.27 -3.15
C HIS A 154 11.80 12.82 -1.79
N GLU A 155 11.41 12.16 -0.70
CA GLU A 155 11.79 12.53 0.68
C GLU A 155 13.09 11.86 1.15
N ASP A 156 13.79 11.10 0.28
CA ASP A 156 14.97 10.31 0.62
C ASP A 156 14.75 9.33 1.79
N LEU A 157 13.55 8.71 1.82
CA LEU A 157 13.14 7.78 2.86
C LEU A 157 13.21 6.32 2.36
N PRO A 158 13.82 5.41 3.12
CA PRO A 158 14.06 4.04 2.66
C PRO A 158 12.79 3.19 2.73
N PHE A 159 12.55 2.41 1.67
CA PHE A 159 11.63 1.29 1.62
C PHE A 159 12.30 0.10 0.92
N MET A 160 11.73 -1.10 1.06
CA MET A 160 12.32 -2.32 0.51
C MET A 160 11.84 -2.60 -0.92
N SER A 161 10.53 -2.68 -1.11
CA SER A 161 9.94 -3.03 -2.41
C SER A 161 8.48 -2.63 -2.46
N VAL A 162 8.01 -2.38 -3.69
CA VAL A 162 6.60 -2.19 -4.02
C VAL A 162 6.11 -3.43 -4.75
N TYR A 163 5.03 -4.05 -4.28
CA TYR A 163 4.38 -5.17 -4.95
C TYR A 163 2.94 -4.77 -5.28
N THR A 164 2.64 -4.61 -6.56
CA THR A 164 1.30 -4.19 -7.01
C THR A 164 0.63 -5.27 -7.84
N PHE A 165 -0.69 -5.41 -7.73
CA PHE A 165 -1.46 -6.44 -8.43
C PHE A 165 -2.56 -5.79 -9.26
N GLY A 166 -2.51 -5.95 -10.60
CA GLY A 166 -3.50 -5.32 -11.49
C GLY A 166 -3.48 -3.78 -11.45
N GLN A 167 -2.33 -3.17 -11.16
CA GLN A 167 -2.24 -1.71 -11.05
C GLN A 167 -2.57 -1.03 -12.39
N PRO A 168 -3.31 0.08 -12.37
CA PRO A 168 -3.44 0.95 -13.51
C PRO A 168 -2.25 1.90 -13.66
N ARG A 169 -2.25 2.70 -14.73
CA ARG A 169 -1.24 3.74 -14.93
C ARG A 169 -1.40 4.85 -13.88
N ALA A 170 -0.42 4.97 -12.99
CA ALA A 170 -0.44 5.93 -11.88
C ALA A 170 0.15 7.31 -12.23
N MET A 171 0.92 7.41 -13.32
CA MET A 171 1.67 8.62 -13.72
C MET A 171 1.89 8.65 -15.23
N THR A 172 2.38 9.78 -15.74
CA THR A 172 2.72 9.92 -17.16
C THR A 172 3.97 9.11 -17.52
N LEU A 173 4.17 8.85 -18.82
CA LEU A 173 5.37 8.16 -19.31
C LEU A 173 6.66 8.91 -18.98
N GLU A 174 6.64 10.24 -19.00
CA GLU A 174 7.80 11.05 -18.62
C GLU A 174 8.15 10.86 -17.15
N THR A 175 7.15 10.92 -16.26
CA THR A 175 7.34 10.71 -14.83
C THR A 175 7.79 9.29 -14.51
N SER A 176 7.26 8.28 -15.22
CA SER A 176 7.68 6.89 -14.99
C SER A 176 9.13 6.62 -15.38
N ARG A 177 9.69 7.38 -16.34
CA ARG A 177 11.12 7.30 -16.70
C ARG A 177 12.04 7.94 -15.67
N ILE A 178 11.53 8.86 -14.86
CA ILE A 178 12.27 9.46 -13.74
C ILE A 178 12.18 8.56 -12.50
N PHE A 179 11.03 7.93 -12.29
CA PHE A 179 10.77 7.08 -11.13
C PHE A 179 11.54 5.75 -11.13
N ASN A 180 11.76 5.14 -12.31
CA ASN A 180 12.43 3.84 -12.46
C ASN A 180 13.93 3.98 -12.70
#